data_AF-A0A4Y8MJ26-F1
#
_entry.id   AF-A0A4Y8MJ26-F1
#
_cell.length_a   1.000
_cell.length_b   1.000
_cell.length_c   1.000
_cell.angle_alpha   90.00
_cell.angle_beta   90.00
_cell.angle_gamma   90.00
#
_symmetry.space_group_name_H-M   'P 1'
#
loop_
_entity.id
_entity.type
_entity.pdbx_description
1 polymer ?
#
loop_
_entity_poly.entity_id
_entity_poly.type
_entity_poly.pdbx_seq_one_letter_code
_entity_poly.pdbx_strand_id
1 'polypeptide(L)'
;MKIVINREVGAFNLSDEAARRYLRMSGRSGTHSESGVTLSRQFAHQYARRSDPVLVEVVEKMGPSASGDDACLEVVEVPATGWRLLDVCGIECVVPDADAQSASTSQVR
;
A
#
# COMPACT_ATOMS: atom_id res chain seq x y z
N MET A 1 6.43 -8.51 -6.84
CA MET A 1 6.37 -8.05 -5.43
C MET A 1 4.91 -7.77 -5.07
N LYS A 2 4.59 -7.57 -3.79
CA LYS A 2 3.22 -7.27 -3.34
C LYS A 2 3.14 -5.84 -2.81
N ILE A 3 2.00 -5.19 -3.03
CA ILE A 3 1.69 -3.88 -2.48
C ILE A 3 0.26 -3.86 -1.98
N VAL A 4 -0.03 -2.96 -1.03
CA VAL A 4 -1.40 -2.69 -0.59
C VAL A 4 -1.96 -1.46 -1.30
N ILE A 5 -3.17 -1.58 -1.84
CA ILE A 5 -3.92 -0.50 -2.49
C ILE A 5 -5.31 -0.33 -1.83
N ASN A 6 -5.91 0.84 -2.02
CA ASN A 6 -7.28 1.12 -1.62
C ASN A 6 -8.25 0.99 -2.80
N ARG A 7 -9.39 0.32 -2.60
CA ARG A 7 -10.43 0.08 -3.61
C ARG A 7 -11.72 0.85 -3.35
N GLU A 8 -11.75 1.69 -2.32
CA GLU A 8 -12.92 2.46 -1.92
C GLU A 8 -12.69 3.96 -2.11
N VAL A 9 -13.77 4.71 -2.32
CA VAL A 9 -13.71 6.18 -2.29
C VAL A 9 -13.30 6.63 -0.88
N GLY A 10 -12.24 7.44 -0.78
CA GLY A 10 -11.76 7.91 0.51
C GLY A 10 -10.24 7.95 0.60
N ALA A 11 -9.71 7.47 1.72
CA ALA A 11 -8.28 7.51 1.99
C ALA A 11 -7.76 6.11 2.36
N PHE A 12 -6.47 5.87 2.10
CA PHE A 12 -5.80 4.68 2.59
C PHE A 12 -5.84 4.67 4.13
N ASN A 13 -6.66 3.80 4.71
CA ASN A 13 -6.90 3.77 6.14
C ASN A 13 -6.88 2.34 6.70
N LEU A 14 -6.01 2.09 7.67
CA LEU A 14 -5.99 0.85 8.43
C LEU A 14 -7.03 0.89 9.54
N SER A 15 -7.66 -0.25 9.82
CA SER A 15 -8.45 -0.40 11.04
C SER A 15 -7.53 -0.30 12.25
N ASP A 16 -8.10 0.11 13.39
CA ASP A 16 -7.39 0.16 14.67
C ASP A 16 -6.69 -1.16 15.02
N GLU A 17 -7.33 -2.29 14.69
CA GLU A 17 -6.74 -3.61 14.90
C GLU A 17 -5.58 -3.89 13.96
N ALA A 18 -5.69 -3.54 12.67
CA ALA A 18 -4.62 -3.70 11.70
C ALA A 18 -3.41 -2.85 12.05
N ALA A 19 -3.63 -1.58 12.42
CA ALA A 19 -2.58 -0.68 12.89
C ALA A 19 -1.83 -1.25 14.11
N ARG A 20 -2.57 -1.77 15.11
CA ARG A 20 -1.95 -2.41 16.29
C ARG A 20 -1.13 -3.64 15.92
N ARG A 21 -1.61 -4.48 15.00
CA ARG A 21 -0.87 -5.66 14.53
C ARG A 21 0.39 -5.27 13.77
N TYR A 22 0.29 -4.28 12.89
CA TYR A 22 1.44 -3.74 12.16
C TYR A 22 2.52 -3.19 13.12
N LEU A 23 2.14 -2.37 14.11
CA LEU A 23 3.10 -1.83 15.09
C LEU A 23 3.81 -2.93 15.89
N ARG A 24 3.07 -3.99 16.25
CA ARG A 24 3.60 -5.15 16.97
C ARG A 24 4.63 -5.91 16.15
N MET A 25 4.29 -6.19 14.89
CA MET A 25 5.11 -7.01 14.00
C MET A 25 6.31 -6.25 13.41
N SER A 26 6.18 -4.94 13.20
CA SER A 26 7.26 -4.08 12.66
C SER A 26 8.34 -3.74 13.69
N GLY A 27 8.18 -4.13 14.96
CA GLY A 27 9.08 -3.75 16.04
C GLY A 27 9.03 -2.25 16.42
N ARG A 28 8.13 -1.47 15.79
CA ARG A 28 7.93 -0.02 16.06
C ARG A 28 7.11 0.25 17.32
N SER A 29 6.71 -0.79 18.03
CA SER A 29 5.92 -0.74 19.28
C SER A 29 6.54 0.06 20.43
N GLY A 30 7.83 0.42 20.35
CA GLY A 30 8.56 1.15 21.40
C GLY A 30 8.44 2.68 21.35
N THR A 31 8.00 3.26 20.23
CA THR A 31 7.77 4.71 20.13
C THR A 31 6.32 5.02 20.51
N HIS A 32 6.11 5.59 21.70
CA HIS A 32 4.81 5.98 22.29
C HIS A 32 3.95 6.99 21.47
N SER A 33 4.22 7.20 20.17
CA SER A 33 3.67 8.30 19.38
C SER A 33 3.00 7.89 18.06
N GLU A 34 3.16 6.64 17.60
CA GLU A 34 2.52 6.22 16.33
C GLU A 34 1.14 5.61 16.58
N SER A 35 0.10 6.39 16.31
CA SER A 35 -1.29 5.93 16.27
C SER A 35 -1.64 5.31 14.91
N GLY A 36 -2.76 4.59 14.84
CA GLY A 36 -3.31 4.11 13.57
C GLY A 36 -3.51 5.23 12.56
N VAL A 37 -3.99 6.40 13.00
CA VAL A 37 -4.16 7.60 12.15
C VAL A 37 -2.82 8.06 11.57
N THR A 38 -1.76 8.09 12.37
CA THR A 38 -0.42 8.48 11.89
C THR A 38 0.09 7.49 10.84
N LEU A 39 -0.10 6.19 11.06
CA LEU A 39 0.28 5.17 10.10
C LEU A 39 -0.51 5.28 8.80
N SER A 40 -1.84 5.38 8.87
CA SER A 40 -2.71 5.57 7.72
C SER A 40 -2.26 6.77 6.88
N ARG A 41 -2.02 7.92 7.52
CA ARG A 41 -1.49 9.12 6.83
C ARG A 41 -0.12 8.87 6.20
N GLN A 42 0.77 8.15 6.89
CA GLN A 42 2.09 7.84 6.35
C GLN A 42 2.00 6.94 5.12
N PHE A 43 1.17 5.91 5.15
CA PHE A 43 0.94 5.04 3.99
C PHE A 43 0.25 5.79 2.86
N ALA A 44 -0.74 6.64 3.17
CA ALA A 44 -1.43 7.46 2.18
C ALA A 44 -0.46 8.31 1.35
N HIS A 45 0.53 8.95 1.99
CA HIS A 45 1.49 9.84 1.31
C HIS A 45 2.78 9.16 0.83
N GLN A 46 3.14 8.00 1.37
CA GLN A 46 4.40 7.32 1.08
C GLN A 46 4.15 5.94 0.46
N TYR A 47 3.76 5.93 -0.82
CA TYR A 47 3.49 4.69 -1.57
C TYR A 47 4.61 3.64 -1.49
N ALA A 48 5.87 4.07 -1.43
CA ALA A 48 7.02 3.19 -1.28
C ALA A 48 6.99 2.33 0.01
N ARG A 49 6.21 2.72 1.01
CA ARG A 49 6.03 1.97 2.27
C ARG A 49 4.88 0.97 2.21
N ARG A 50 4.06 0.99 1.15
CA ARG A 50 2.93 0.06 1.00
C ARG A 50 3.32 -1.32 0.49
N SER A 51 4.59 -1.50 0.14
CA SER A 51 5.24 -2.79 -0.09
C SER A 51 5.93 -3.36 1.16
N ASP A 52 5.79 -2.70 2.32
CA ASP A 52 6.36 -3.21 3.58
C ASP A 52 5.80 -4.63 3.83
N PRO A 53 6.67 -5.65 3.96
CA PRO A 53 6.23 -7.03 4.13
C PRO A 53 5.29 -7.24 5.33
N VAL A 54 5.48 -6.47 6.41
CA VAL A 54 4.62 -6.53 7.59
C VAL A 54 3.24 -5.98 7.29
N LEU A 55 3.15 -4.88 6.53
CA LEU A 55 1.87 -4.32 6.12
C LEU A 55 1.11 -5.31 5.22
N VAL A 56 1.81 -5.86 4.22
CA VAL A 56 1.26 -6.86 3.29
C VAL A 56 0.72 -8.06 4.09
N GLU A 57 1.53 -8.61 5.01
CA GLU A 57 1.12 -9.76 5.82
C GLU A 57 -0.12 -9.46 6.69
N VAL A 58 -0.18 -8.27 7.30
CA VAL A 58 -1.34 -7.86 8.10
C VAL A 58 -2.60 -7.80 7.26
N VAL A 59 -2.55 -7.15 6.10
CA VAL A 59 -3.72 -7.00 5.22
C VAL A 59 -4.16 -8.33 4.62
N GLU A 60 -3.23 -9.18 4.18
CA GLU A 60 -3.56 -10.51 3.65
C GLU A 60 -4.24 -11.41 4.71
N LYS A 61 -3.75 -11.39 5.95
CA LYS A 61 -4.32 -12.22 7.03
C LYS A 61 -5.67 -11.73 7.53
N MET A 62 -5.89 -10.42 7.52
CA MET A 62 -7.11 -9.80 8.02
C MET A 62 -8.19 -9.68 6.96
N GLY A 63 -7.80 -9.62 5.68
CA GLY A 63 -8.72 -9.37 4.59
C GLY A 63 -9.51 -8.08 4.82
N PRO A 64 -10.84 -8.07 4.59
CA PRO A 64 -11.67 -6.87 4.72
C PRO A 64 -11.58 -6.16 6.08
N SER A 65 -11.35 -6.89 7.18
CA SER A 65 -11.26 -6.29 8.52
C SER A 65 -9.98 -5.50 8.76
N ALA A 66 -9.03 -5.54 7.81
CA ALA A 66 -7.85 -4.69 7.81
C ALA A 66 -8.18 -3.21 7.53
N SER A 67 -9.31 -2.96 6.86
CA SER A 67 -9.70 -1.63 6.38
C SER A 67 -10.33 -0.83 7.51
N GLY A 68 -9.88 0.41 7.68
CA GLY A 68 -10.55 1.40 8.52
C GLY A 68 -11.74 2.02 7.81
N ASP A 69 -12.33 3.04 8.43
CA ASP A 69 -13.44 3.79 7.83
C ASP A 69 -13.05 4.37 6.46
N ASP A 70 -14.00 4.33 5.52
CA ASP A 70 -13.88 4.82 4.14
C ASP A 70 -12.67 4.25 3.37
N ALA A 71 -12.36 2.96 3.59
CA ALA A 71 -11.31 2.24 2.89
C ALA A 71 -11.70 0.80 2.57
N CYS A 72 -11.12 0.26 1.50
CA CYS A 72 -11.15 -1.16 1.16
C CYS A 72 -9.74 -1.58 0.74
N LEU A 73 -8.97 -2.10 1.69
CA LEU A 73 -7.57 -2.44 1.46
C LEU A 73 -7.43 -3.81 0.81
N GLU A 74 -6.67 -3.87 -0.28
CA GLU A 74 -6.40 -5.08 -1.05
C GLU A 74 -4.89 -5.24 -1.27
N VAL A 75 -4.40 -6.48 -1.19
CA VAL A 75 -3.04 -6.82 -1.60
C VAL A 75 -3.03 -7.28 -3.05
N VAL A 76 -2.19 -6.66 -3.87
CA VAL A 76 -2.03 -7.02 -5.29
C VAL A 76 -0.58 -7.36 -5.62
N GLU A 77 -0.39 -8.27 -6.58
CA GLU A 77 0.91 -8.59 -7.14
C GLU A 77 1.27 -7.65 -8.29
N VAL A 78 2.48 -7.12 -8.26
CA VAL A 78 3.01 -6.19 -9.26
C VAL A 78 4.43 -6.58 -9.69
N PRO A 79 4.84 -6.25 -10.93
CA PRO A 79 6.24 -6.42 -11.34
C PRO A 79 7.17 -5.55 -10.47
N ALA A 80 8.47 -5.85 -10.49
CA ALA A 80 9.45 -5.08 -9.71
C ALA A 80 9.52 -3.61 -10.16
N THR A 81 9.34 -3.34 -11.44
CA THR A 81 9.38 -2.01 -12.08
C THR A 81 8.38 -1.94 -13.24
N GLY A 82 8.24 -0.77 -13.88
CA GLY A 82 7.42 -0.60 -15.09
C GLY A 82 5.93 -0.44 -14.85
N TRP A 83 5.55 0.02 -13.66
CA TRP A 83 4.16 0.29 -13.29
C TRP A 83 4.09 1.57 -12.46
N ARG A 84 2.90 2.16 -12.39
CA ARG A 84 2.59 3.27 -11.49
C ARG A 84 1.21 3.09 -10.87
N LEU A 85 0.98 3.80 -9.77
CA LEU A 85 -0.28 3.82 -9.06
C LEU A 85 -1.12 4.97 -9.63
N LEU A 86 -2.29 4.66 -10.17
CA LEU A 86 -3.32 5.63 -10.53
C LEU A 86 -4.29 5.75 -9.35
N ASP A 87 -4.49 6.96 -8.87
CA ASP A 87 -5.46 7.30 -7.81
C ASP A 87 -6.57 8.17 -8.41
N VAL A 88 -7.81 7.72 -8.28
CA VAL A 88 -9.01 8.48 -8.63
C VAL A 88 -9.94 8.51 -7.42
N CYS A 89 -9.93 9.63 -6.68
CA CYS A 89 -10.74 9.84 -5.48
C CYS A 89 -10.51 8.79 -4.38
N GLY A 90 -9.28 8.29 -4.24
CA GLY A 90 -8.91 7.26 -3.26
C GLY A 90 -9.00 5.84 -3.80
N ILE A 91 -9.68 5.62 -4.94
CA ILE A 91 -9.68 4.33 -5.63
C ILE A 91 -8.39 4.21 -6.41
N GLU A 92 -7.63 3.18 -6.09
CA GLU A 92 -6.30 2.97 -6.59
C GLU A 92 -6.22 1.78 -7.54
N CYS A 93 -5.46 1.94 -8.62
CA CYS A 93 -5.19 0.93 -9.62
C CYS A 93 -3.71 0.92 -10.00
N VAL A 94 -3.12 -0.27 -10.08
CA VAL A 94 -1.81 -0.46 -10.69
C VAL A 94 -1.97 -0.46 -12.20
N VAL A 95 -1.28 0.45 -12.88
CA VAL A 95 -1.27 0.53 -14.35
C VAL A 95 0.15 0.42 -14.88
N PRO A 96 0.36 -0.15 -16.09
CA PRO A 96 1.67 -0.14 -16.73
C PRO A 96 2.18 1.28 -16.89
N ASP A 97 3.47 1.48 -16.65
CA ASP A 97 4.09 2.75 -16.92
C ASP A 97 4.48 2.82 -18.41
N ALA A 98 3.67 3.53 -19.19
CA ALA A 98 3.85 3.63 -20.64
C ALA A 98 5.21 4.20 -21.05
N ASP A 99 5.81 5.04 -20.19
CA ASP A 99 7.13 5.63 -20.43
C ASP A 99 8.28 4.68 -20.09
N ALA A 100 8.04 3.60 -19.33
CA ALA A 100 9.06 2.60 -19.00
C ALA A 100 9.33 1.60 -20.14
N GLN A 101 8.39 1.45 -21.09
CA GLN A 101 8.51 0.51 -22.21
C GLN A 101 9.35 1.06 -23.39
N SER A 102 9.56 2.38 -23.46
CA SER A 102 10.33 3.02 -24.53
C SER A 102 11.86 2.88 -24.36
N ALA A 103 12.34 2.51 -23.17
CA ALA A 103 13.77 2.40 -22.87
C ALA A 103 14.41 1.06 -23.28
N SER A 104 13.62 0.04 -23.65
CA SER A 104 14.13 -1.33 -23.89
C SER A 104 14.27 -1.72 -25.36
N THR A 105 13.89 -0.85 -26.32
CA THR A 105 13.91 -1.19 -27.77
C THR A 105 14.99 -0.49 -28.59
N SER A 106 15.95 0.20 -27.97
CA SER A 106 16.96 1.00 -28.69
C SER A 106 18.40 0.52 -28.46
N GLN A 107 18.68 -0.78 -28.54
CA GLN A 107 20.04 -1.29 -28.79
C GLN A 107 20.04 -2.59 -29.59
N VAL A 108 19.67 -2.50 -30.88
CA VAL A 108 20.19 -3.39 -31.92
C VAL A 108 20.39 -2.54 -33.18
N ARG A 109 21.62 -2.07 -33.40
CA ARG A 109 22.20 -1.80 -34.71
C ARG A 109 23.71 -1.64 -34.59
#